data_AF-A0A5C5VEH9-F1
#
_entry.id   AF-A0A5C5VEH9-F1
#
_cell.length_a   1.000
_cell.length_b   1.000
_cell.length_c   1.000
_cell.angle_alpha   90.00
_cell.angle_beta   90.00
_cell.angle_gamma   90.00
#
_symmetry.space_group_name_H-M   'P 1'
#
loop_
_entity.id
_entity.type
_entity.pdbx_description
1 polymer ?
#
loop_
_entity_poly.entity_id
_entity_poly.type
_entity_poly.pdbx_seq_one_letter_code
_entity_poly.pdbx_strand_id
1 'polypeptide(L)'
;MATLADLESKITASVPIGYSTYVRSNSEDSLSAQGFDPTTLLVLNLELAELEDTATHRNRFFLNGDGCGNYYFVKGKDPDETVYLWDHDPLGVADMGVELSDYLPTAVQECRIDWPPDDSQLYICRTRQFGESILDPIRLNEWIAAVEATDGIQHVGYREGKNPFTYAVVRFEQPGFSVTSGAAVSRAVHWLHGRAILANAPDNWTVAATLAEKLNSHLIGSINR
;
A
#
# COMPACT_ATOMS: atom_id res chain seq x y z
N MET A 1 10.92 -11.98 -4.17
CA MET A 1 10.61 -11.99 -2.73
C MET A 1 11.66 -11.19 -2.02
N ALA A 2 11.26 -10.34 -1.06
CA ALA A 2 12.18 -9.55 -0.27
C ALA A 2 12.83 -10.42 0.81
N THR A 3 14.05 -10.04 1.20
CA THR A 3 14.85 -10.69 2.23
C THR A 3 14.83 -9.89 3.54
N LEU A 4 15.35 -10.46 4.63
CA LEU A 4 15.58 -9.71 5.87
C LEU A 4 16.46 -8.48 5.65
N ALA A 5 17.46 -8.57 4.75
CA ALA A 5 18.33 -7.44 4.41
C ALA A 5 17.59 -6.33 3.63
N ASP A 6 16.61 -6.70 2.79
CA ASP A 6 15.75 -5.71 2.13
C ASP A 6 14.90 -4.98 3.16
N LEU A 7 14.36 -5.70 4.15
CA LEU A 7 13.60 -5.11 5.25
C LEU A 7 14.46 -4.11 6.05
N GLU A 8 15.64 -4.55 6.50
CA GLU A 8 16.60 -3.73 7.27
C GLU A 8 17.05 -2.47 6.53
N SER A 9 17.17 -2.52 5.20
CA SER A 9 17.69 -1.40 4.40
C SER A 9 16.63 -0.42 3.92
N LYS A 10 15.35 -0.84 3.83
CA LYS A 10 14.27 -0.04 3.24
C LYS A 10 13.36 0.63 4.26
N ILE A 11 13.20 0.07 5.45
CA ILE A 11 12.37 0.69 6.49
C ILE A 11 13.21 1.62 7.36
N THR A 12 12.57 2.64 7.96
CA THR A 12 13.27 3.56 8.86
C THR A 12 13.41 2.99 10.28
N ALA A 13 12.47 2.15 10.70
CA ALA A 13 12.51 1.50 12.00
C ALA A 13 13.64 0.47 12.09
N SER A 14 14.15 0.23 13.30
CA SER A 14 15.07 -0.89 13.52
C SER A 14 14.28 -2.19 13.49
N VAL A 15 14.73 -3.17 12.70
CA VAL A 15 14.17 -4.51 12.71
C VAL A 15 14.48 -5.18 14.07
N PRO A 16 13.48 -5.69 14.80
CA PRO A 16 13.69 -6.39 16.07
C PRO A 16 14.59 -7.62 15.90
N ILE A 17 15.44 -7.88 16.90
CA ILE A 17 16.28 -9.07 17.01
C ILE A 17 15.41 -10.32 17.12
N GLY A 18 14.31 -10.26 17.87
CA GLY A 18 13.35 -11.35 18.01
C GLY A 18 12.74 -11.74 16.67
N TYR A 19 12.31 -10.77 15.85
CA TYR A 19 11.83 -11.03 14.49
C TYR A 19 12.92 -11.61 13.60
N SER A 20 14.12 -11.04 13.63
CA SER A 20 15.26 -11.55 12.85
C SER A 20 15.61 -13.00 13.20
N THR A 21 15.51 -13.35 14.48
CA THR A 21 15.72 -14.73 14.97
C THR A 21 14.59 -15.63 14.51
N TYR A 22 13.34 -15.18 14.63
CA TYR A 22 12.16 -15.91 14.17
C TYR A 22 12.25 -16.29 12.69
N VAL A 23 12.64 -15.34 11.83
CA VAL A 23 12.82 -15.58 10.39
C VAL A 23 13.92 -16.62 10.11
N ARG A 24 15.05 -16.56 10.83
CA ARG A 24 16.17 -17.50 10.64
C ARG A 24 15.87 -18.91 11.14
N SER A 25 14.95 -19.05 12.11
CA SER A 25 14.58 -20.33 12.72
C SER A 25 13.42 -21.04 12.01
N ASN A 26 12.74 -20.38 11.08
CA ASN A 26 11.58 -20.92 10.38
C ASN A 26 11.80 -21.04 8.87
N SER A 27 11.06 -21.94 8.23
CA SER A 27 11.05 -22.03 6.76
C SER A 27 10.26 -20.86 6.15
N GLU A 28 10.62 -20.48 4.93
CA GLU A 28 9.92 -19.46 4.15
C GLU A 28 8.43 -19.79 3.97
N ASP A 29 8.09 -21.05 3.68
CA ASP A 29 6.69 -21.49 3.56
C ASP A 29 5.89 -21.28 4.84
N SER A 30 6.50 -21.55 6.01
CA SER A 30 5.84 -21.36 7.31
C SER A 30 5.60 -19.88 7.60
N LEU A 31 6.62 -19.04 7.35
CA LEU A 31 6.53 -17.59 7.52
C LEU A 31 5.47 -16.99 6.59
N SER A 32 5.46 -17.40 5.32
CA SER A 32 4.48 -16.95 4.32
C SER A 32 3.07 -17.40 4.68
N ALA A 33 2.88 -18.63 5.15
CA ALA A 33 1.57 -19.13 5.57
C ALA A 33 0.99 -18.34 6.76
N GLN A 34 1.85 -17.88 7.67
CA GLN A 34 1.44 -17.07 8.83
C GLN A 34 1.35 -15.56 8.52
N GLY A 35 1.98 -15.11 7.43
CA GLY A 35 2.02 -13.69 7.08
C GLY A 35 3.15 -12.89 7.71
N PHE A 36 4.20 -13.56 8.20
CA PHE A 36 5.36 -12.94 8.83
C PHE A 36 6.63 -13.05 7.98
N ASP A 37 6.52 -13.41 6.70
CA ASP A 37 7.66 -13.37 5.81
C ASP A 37 8.17 -11.91 5.61
N PRO A 38 9.46 -11.72 5.30
CA PRO A 38 10.03 -10.37 5.16
C PRO A 38 9.36 -9.51 4.08
N THR A 39 8.78 -10.10 3.04
CA THR A 39 8.07 -9.34 1.99
C THR A 39 6.81 -8.73 2.56
N THR A 40 6.01 -9.53 3.26
CA THR A 40 4.77 -9.07 3.89
C THR A 40 5.03 -7.96 4.91
N LEU A 41 6.03 -8.10 5.78
CA LEU A 41 6.32 -7.05 6.77
C LEU A 41 6.94 -5.80 6.14
N LEU A 42 7.72 -5.94 5.07
CA LEU A 42 8.24 -4.79 4.34
C LEU A 42 7.11 -3.98 3.72
N VAL A 43 6.16 -4.63 3.05
CA VAL A 43 4.97 -3.96 2.48
C VAL A 43 4.22 -3.21 3.59
N LEU A 44 3.85 -3.90 4.67
CA LEU A 44 3.10 -3.31 5.79
C LEU A 44 3.79 -2.05 6.33
N ASN A 45 5.09 -2.12 6.61
CA ASN A 45 5.82 -1.00 7.20
C ASN A 45 5.99 0.17 6.22
N LEU A 46 6.12 -0.09 4.92
CA LEU A 46 6.17 0.98 3.91
C LEU A 46 4.80 1.65 3.73
N GLU A 47 3.71 0.87 3.70
CA GLU A 47 2.36 1.42 3.53
C GLU A 47 1.96 2.30 4.72
N LEU A 48 2.25 1.84 5.94
CA LEU A 48 1.98 2.63 7.15
C LEU A 48 2.85 3.90 7.23
N ALA A 49 4.10 3.84 6.77
CA ALA A 49 4.96 5.02 6.68
C ALA A 49 4.44 6.06 5.67
N GLU A 50 3.74 5.66 4.60
CA GLU A 50 3.07 6.60 3.70
C GLU A 50 1.84 7.27 4.33
N LEU A 51 1.15 6.59 5.26
CA LEU A 51 -0.03 7.13 5.96
C LEU A 51 0.34 8.18 7.01
N GLU A 52 1.42 7.96 7.77
CA GLU A 52 1.82 8.87 8.84
C GLU A 52 3.35 9.00 8.94
N ASP A 53 3.88 10.11 8.43
CA ASP A 53 5.32 10.38 8.44
C ASP A 53 5.77 11.20 9.68
N THR A 54 5.59 10.65 10.88
CA THR A 54 6.06 11.26 12.14
C THR A 54 7.28 10.55 12.71
N ALA A 55 8.10 11.26 13.50
CA ALA A 55 9.26 10.67 14.18
C ALA A 55 8.85 9.49 15.09
N THR A 56 7.68 9.57 15.71
CA THR A 56 7.11 8.50 16.53
C THR A 56 6.76 7.28 15.68
N HIS A 57 6.09 7.49 14.54
CA HIS A 57 5.68 6.42 13.64
C HIS A 57 6.88 5.72 12.99
N ARG A 58 7.90 6.49 12.56
CA ARG A 58 9.17 5.96 12.03
C ARG A 58 9.95 5.08 13.02
N ASN A 59 9.66 5.19 14.32
CA ASN A 59 10.25 4.33 15.35
C ASN A 59 9.35 3.13 15.71
N ARG A 60 8.43 2.71 14.83
CA ARG A 60 7.59 1.53 15.02
C ARG A 60 7.92 0.49 13.97
N PHE A 61 8.13 -0.74 14.40
CA PHE A 61 8.19 -1.89 13.51
C PHE A 61 6.85 -2.62 13.58
N PHE A 62 6.04 -2.48 12.55
CA PHE A 62 4.70 -3.07 12.50
C PHE A 62 4.77 -4.55 12.15
N LEU A 63 3.95 -5.34 12.85
CA LEU A 63 3.92 -6.80 12.79
C LEU A 63 2.73 -7.29 11.96
N ASN A 64 1.54 -6.76 12.20
CA ASN A 64 0.29 -7.06 11.48
C ASN A 64 -0.79 -6.01 11.81
N GLY A 65 -1.98 -6.19 11.22
CA GLY A 65 -3.19 -5.47 11.59
C GLY A 65 -4.42 -6.36 11.51
N ASP A 66 -5.52 -5.89 12.09
CA ASP A 66 -6.80 -6.62 12.17
C ASP A 66 -7.78 -6.25 11.02
N GLY A 67 -7.38 -5.34 10.13
CA GLY A 67 -8.20 -4.86 9.02
C GLY A 67 -9.28 -3.86 9.41
N CYS A 68 -9.41 -3.52 10.69
CA CYS A 68 -10.32 -2.50 11.21
C CYS A 68 -9.58 -1.21 11.61
N GLY A 69 -8.30 -1.08 11.22
CA GLY A 69 -7.46 0.08 11.55
C GLY A 69 -6.60 -0.09 12.80
N ASN A 70 -6.59 -1.28 13.41
CA ASN A 70 -5.71 -1.56 14.54
C ASN A 70 -4.44 -2.28 14.07
N TYR A 71 -3.29 -1.88 14.62
CA TYR A 71 -1.98 -2.38 14.21
C TYR A 71 -1.12 -2.77 15.40
N TYR A 72 -0.47 -3.93 15.33
CA TYR A 72 0.47 -4.37 16.35
C TYR A 72 1.89 -4.02 15.93
N PHE A 73 2.71 -3.54 16.87
CA PHE A 73 4.06 -3.10 16.57
C PHE A 73 4.99 -3.24 17.77
N VAL A 74 6.29 -3.21 17.51
CA VAL A 74 7.34 -3.04 18.53
C VAL A 74 7.96 -1.66 18.37
N LYS A 75 8.29 -1.00 19.48
CA LYS A 75 9.03 0.27 19.44
C LYS A 75 10.48 0.01 19.05
N GLY A 76 11.02 0.84 18.17
CA GLY A 76 12.41 0.76 17.77
C GLY A 76 13.33 0.98 18.97
N LYS A 77 14.32 0.09 19.09
CA LYS A 77 15.30 0.01 20.20
C LYS A 77 14.70 -0.34 21.56
N ASP A 78 13.49 -0.89 21.61
CA ASP A 78 12.96 -1.51 22.83
C ASP A 78 13.78 -2.77 23.17
N PRO A 79 14.54 -2.78 24.28
CA PRO A 79 15.35 -3.95 24.64
C PRO A 79 14.49 -5.17 24.99
N ASP A 80 13.26 -4.95 25.45
CA ASP A 80 12.33 -6.00 25.86
C ASP A 80 11.44 -6.47 24.70
N GLU A 81 11.51 -5.78 23.55
CA GLU A 81 10.70 -6.04 22.35
C GLU A 81 9.21 -6.30 22.67
N THR A 82 8.64 -5.46 23.55
CA THR A 82 7.24 -5.58 23.95
C THR A 82 6.32 -5.23 22.78
N VAL A 83 5.26 -6.00 22.61
CA VAL A 83 4.24 -5.76 21.58
C VAL A 83 3.24 -4.72 22.08
N TYR A 84 3.01 -3.71 21.26
CA TYR A 84 2.04 -2.66 21.48
C TYR A 84 0.93 -2.74 20.43
N LEU A 85 -0.26 -2.26 20.80
CA LEU A 85 -1.39 -2.07 19.90
C LEU A 85 -1.56 -0.58 19.64
N TRP A 86 -1.57 -0.19 18.37
CA TRP A 86 -2.08 1.10 17.92
C TRP A 86 -3.55 0.93 17.58
N ASP A 87 -4.41 1.42 18.46
CA ASP A 87 -5.86 1.32 18.37
C ASP A 87 -6.42 2.55 17.64
N HIS A 88 -7.41 2.33 16.77
CA HIS A 88 -8.12 3.41 16.09
C HIS A 88 -9.33 3.94 16.89
N ASP A 89 -9.91 3.15 17.81
CA ASP A 89 -11.12 3.50 18.55
C ASP A 89 -11.18 2.91 20.00
N PRO A 90 -10.82 3.69 21.05
CA PRO A 90 -10.37 5.07 20.98
C PRO A 90 -8.94 5.17 20.45
N LEU A 91 -8.67 6.19 19.62
CA LEU A 91 -7.33 6.42 19.08
C LEU A 91 -6.28 6.48 20.20
N GLY A 92 -5.34 5.53 20.19
CA GLY A 92 -4.38 5.40 21.28
C GLY A 92 -3.37 4.29 21.08
N VAL A 93 -2.39 4.23 21.99
CA VAL A 93 -1.42 3.13 22.03
C VAL A 93 -1.58 2.39 23.35
N ALA A 94 -1.82 1.08 23.27
CA ALA A 94 -1.91 0.18 24.41
C ALA A 94 -0.71 -0.77 24.45
N ASP A 95 -0.29 -1.11 25.67
CA ASP A 95 0.70 -2.16 25.91
C ASP A 95 -0.04 -3.51 26.00
N MET A 96 0.39 -4.49 25.22
CA MET A 96 -0.23 -5.82 25.23
C MET A 96 0.29 -6.71 26.37
N GLY A 97 1.42 -6.34 26.99
CA GLY A 97 2.08 -7.13 28.03
C GLY A 97 2.64 -8.46 27.51
N VAL A 98 2.96 -8.54 26.22
CA VAL A 98 3.47 -9.74 25.54
C VAL A 98 4.79 -9.40 24.84
N GLU A 99 5.79 -10.25 25.03
CA GLU A 99 7.08 -10.15 24.33
C GLU A 99 6.97 -10.68 22.89
N LEU A 100 7.74 -10.08 21.97
CA LEU A 100 7.71 -10.44 20.55
C LEU A 100 7.97 -11.94 20.29
N SER A 101 8.84 -12.57 21.08
CA SER A 101 9.17 -14.00 20.94
C SER A 101 7.99 -14.93 21.21
N ASP A 102 7.07 -14.53 22.10
CA ASP A 102 5.86 -15.28 22.42
C ASP A 102 4.71 -14.95 21.46
N TYR A 103 4.71 -13.71 20.95
CA TYR A 103 3.70 -13.23 20.00
C TYR A 103 3.81 -13.92 18.64
N LEU A 104 4.98 -13.92 18.00
CA LEU A 104 5.15 -14.36 16.62
C LEU A 104 4.70 -15.80 16.32
N PRO A 105 4.95 -16.81 17.18
CA PRO A 105 4.53 -18.19 16.92
C PRO A 105 3.01 -18.42 17.04
N THR A 106 2.28 -17.51 17.69
CA THR A 106 0.86 -17.67 18.01
C THR A 106 -0.04 -16.67 17.29
N ALA A 107 0.54 -15.56 16.82
CA ALA A 107 -0.18 -14.55 16.09
C ALA A 107 -0.64 -15.07 14.73
N VAL A 108 -1.84 -14.65 14.34
CA VAL A 108 -2.37 -14.85 12.99
C VAL A 108 -2.45 -13.48 12.35
N GLN A 109 -1.92 -13.34 11.12
CA GLN A 109 -2.15 -12.14 10.35
C GLN A 109 -3.61 -12.13 9.86
N GLU A 110 -4.47 -11.36 10.52
CA GLU A 110 -5.89 -11.27 10.19
C GLU A 110 -6.15 -10.42 8.95
N CYS A 111 -5.31 -9.41 8.70
CA CYS A 111 -5.35 -8.62 7.48
C CYS A 111 -3.95 -8.43 6.88
N ARG A 112 -3.79 -8.88 5.63
CA ARG A 112 -2.80 -8.30 4.71
C ARG A 112 -3.48 -7.07 4.14
N ILE A 113 -2.94 -5.88 4.41
CA ILE A 113 -3.53 -4.61 3.96
C ILE A 113 -3.91 -4.75 2.47
N ASP A 114 -5.18 -4.47 2.19
CA ASP A 114 -5.84 -4.49 0.88
C ASP A 114 -6.08 -5.84 0.18
N TRP A 115 -5.81 -7.01 0.79
CA TRP A 115 -6.07 -8.32 0.15
C TRP A 115 -7.39 -8.98 0.59
N PRO A 116 -8.24 -9.48 -0.31
CA PRO A 116 -8.10 -9.53 -1.78
C PRO A 116 -8.50 -8.20 -2.47
N PRO A 117 -8.07 -7.98 -3.74
CA PRO A 117 -8.44 -6.78 -4.47
C PRO A 117 -9.97 -6.72 -4.68
N ASP A 118 -10.55 -5.52 -4.56
CA ASP A 118 -11.96 -5.27 -4.83
C ASP A 118 -12.30 -5.51 -6.31
N ASP A 119 -13.27 -6.39 -6.55
CA ASP A 119 -13.81 -6.72 -7.88
C ASP A 119 -14.43 -5.53 -8.61
N SER A 120 -14.78 -4.46 -7.89
CA SER A 120 -15.29 -3.22 -8.47
C SER A 120 -14.19 -2.33 -9.09
N GLN A 121 -12.92 -2.76 -9.02
CA GLN A 121 -11.77 -1.95 -9.41
C GLN A 121 -10.84 -2.65 -10.42
N LEU A 122 -10.10 -1.84 -11.17
CA LEU A 122 -8.97 -2.22 -12.00
C LEU A 122 -7.71 -1.62 -11.40
N TYR A 123 -6.66 -2.43 -11.29
CA TYR A 123 -5.39 -2.02 -10.73
C TYR A 123 -4.31 -2.13 -11.80
N ILE A 124 -3.50 -1.08 -11.94
CA ILE A 124 -2.29 -1.10 -12.77
C ILE A 124 -1.09 -1.04 -11.82
N CYS A 125 -0.31 -2.11 -11.80
CA CYS A 125 0.77 -2.37 -10.85
C CYS A 125 1.98 -2.96 -11.58
N ARG A 126 3.23 -2.64 -11.18
CA ARG A 126 4.41 -3.33 -11.75
C ARG A 126 4.55 -4.77 -11.26
N THR A 127 4.05 -5.05 -10.07
CA THR A 127 4.04 -6.38 -9.48
C THR A 127 2.80 -7.16 -9.93
N ARG A 128 2.90 -8.49 -9.99
CA ARG A 128 1.74 -9.37 -10.26
C ARG A 128 0.78 -9.46 -9.08
N GLN A 129 1.26 -9.13 -7.88
CA GLN A 129 0.49 -9.07 -6.66
C GLN A 129 0.23 -7.61 -6.34
N PHE A 130 -1.04 -7.19 -6.37
CA PHE A 130 -1.38 -5.77 -6.20
C PHE A 130 -0.92 -5.22 -4.83
N GLY A 131 -0.95 -6.04 -3.76
CA GLY A 131 -0.46 -5.65 -2.42
C GLY A 131 1.05 -5.40 -2.37
N GLU A 132 1.83 -5.92 -3.31
CA GLU A 132 3.28 -5.69 -3.37
C GLU A 132 3.66 -4.43 -4.16
N SER A 133 2.68 -3.64 -4.63
CA SER A 133 2.93 -2.50 -5.54
C SER A 133 3.91 -1.47 -4.96
N ILE A 134 3.92 -1.28 -3.64
CA ILE A 134 4.82 -0.34 -2.96
C ILE A 134 6.30 -0.72 -3.07
N LEU A 135 6.60 -1.98 -3.40
CA LEU A 135 7.97 -2.48 -3.53
C LEU A 135 8.62 -2.07 -4.86
N ASP A 136 7.81 -1.87 -5.91
CA ASP A 136 8.21 -1.34 -7.21
C ASP A 136 7.12 -0.39 -7.70
N PRO A 137 7.04 0.82 -7.11
CA PRO A 137 5.95 1.73 -7.37
C PRO A 137 6.07 2.30 -8.78
N ILE A 138 4.94 2.39 -9.49
CA ILE A 138 4.84 3.31 -10.62
C ILE A 138 5.03 4.70 -10.01
N ARG A 139 5.81 5.58 -10.65
CA ARG A 139 5.92 6.97 -10.20
C ARG A 139 4.90 7.83 -10.91
N LEU A 140 4.44 8.89 -10.25
CA LEU A 140 3.45 9.79 -10.82
C LEU A 140 3.89 10.40 -12.16
N ASN A 141 5.17 10.76 -12.30
CA ASN A 141 5.69 11.29 -13.55
C ASN A 141 5.71 10.26 -14.69
N GLU A 142 5.93 8.98 -14.38
CA GLU A 142 5.85 7.88 -15.35
C GLU A 142 4.41 7.66 -15.80
N TRP A 143 3.46 7.72 -14.85
CA TRP A 143 2.03 7.67 -15.12
C TRP A 143 1.58 8.80 -16.06
N ILE A 144 1.95 10.04 -15.73
CA ILE A 144 1.62 11.21 -16.55
C ILE A 144 2.16 11.04 -17.97
N ALA A 145 3.43 10.64 -18.10
CA ALA A 145 4.05 10.41 -19.41
C ALA A 145 3.32 9.31 -20.21
N ALA A 146 2.89 8.23 -19.56
CA ALA A 146 2.12 7.17 -20.22
C ALA A 146 0.75 7.66 -20.70
N VAL A 147 0.04 8.46 -19.90
CA VAL A 147 -1.24 9.07 -20.27
C VAL A 147 -1.06 10.02 -21.46
N GLU A 148 -0.08 10.92 -21.40
CA GLU A 148 0.20 11.88 -22.49
C GLU A 148 0.63 11.20 -23.79
N ALA A 149 1.28 10.04 -23.70
CA ALA A 149 1.68 9.23 -24.84
C ALA A 149 0.57 8.29 -25.37
N THR A 150 -0.65 8.36 -24.83
CA THR A 150 -1.78 7.50 -25.22
C THR A 150 -2.81 8.28 -26.03
N ASP A 151 -2.99 7.89 -27.28
CA ASP A 151 -3.98 8.49 -28.16
C ASP A 151 -5.40 8.32 -27.58
N GLY A 152 -6.23 9.36 -27.72
CA GLY A 152 -7.61 9.32 -27.26
C GLY A 152 -7.83 9.66 -25.79
N ILE A 153 -6.76 9.89 -25.01
CA ILE A 153 -6.87 10.41 -23.64
C ILE A 153 -5.92 11.58 -23.40
N GLN A 154 -6.16 12.34 -22.34
CA GLN A 154 -5.28 13.42 -21.88
C GLN A 154 -5.27 13.48 -20.35
N HIS A 155 -4.14 13.86 -19.78
CA HIS A 155 -4.00 14.04 -18.34
C HIS A 155 -4.84 15.25 -17.87
N VAL A 156 -5.62 15.07 -16.79
CA VAL A 156 -6.50 16.13 -16.26
C VAL A 156 -5.71 17.14 -15.42
N GLY A 157 -4.58 16.73 -14.83
CA GLY A 157 -3.64 17.61 -14.12
C GLY A 157 -4.12 18.03 -12.74
N TYR A 158 -5.31 18.62 -12.64
CA TYR A 158 -5.82 19.17 -11.39
C TYR A 158 -7.35 19.09 -11.26
N ARG A 159 -7.81 19.02 -10.02
CA ARG A 159 -9.21 19.20 -9.63
C ARG A 159 -9.36 20.46 -8.80
N GLU A 160 -10.42 21.21 -9.05
CA GLU A 160 -10.81 22.34 -8.19
C GLU A 160 -11.76 21.85 -7.09
N GLY A 161 -11.43 22.21 -5.85
CA GLY A 161 -12.30 22.05 -4.70
C GLY A 161 -12.54 23.38 -4.01
N LYS A 162 -13.55 23.43 -3.15
CA LYS A 162 -13.85 24.61 -2.35
C LYS A 162 -13.52 24.31 -0.89
N ASN A 163 -12.65 25.09 -0.27
CA ASN A 163 -12.40 24.96 1.16
C ASN A 163 -13.72 25.25 1.92
N PRO A 164 -14.23 24.34 2.76
CA PRO A 164 -15.54 24.51 3.39
C PRO A 164 -15.57 25.62 4.44
N PHE A 165 -14.40 26.03 4.97
CA PHE A 165 -14.29 27.06 6.00
C PHE A 165 -13.99 28.44 5.41
N THR A 166 -13.11 28.51 4.41
CA THR A 166 -12.66 29.79 3.81
C THR A 166 -13.34 30.12 2.48
N TYR A 167 -14.07 29.17 1.89
CA TYR A 167 -14.68 29.25 0.57
C TYR A 167 -13.72 29.52 -0.59
N ALA A 168 -12.40 29.54 -0.35
CA ALA A 168 -11.39 29.67 -1.37
C ALA A 168 -11.40 28.45 -2.30
N VAL A 169 -11.16 28.70 -3.59
CA VAL A 169 -10.89 27.63 -4.55
C VAL A 169 -9.48 27.12 -4.27
N VAL A 170 -9.38 25.81 -4.02
CA VAL A 170 -8.14 25.08 -3.84
C VAL A 170 -7.96 24.13 -5.01
N ARG A 171 -6.73 24.00 -5.50
CA ARG A 171 -6.37 23.09 -6.58
C ARG A 171 -5.63 21.91 -6.02
N PHE A 172 -6.06 20.71 -6.38
CA PHE A 172 -5.42 19.46 -6.02
C PHE A 172 -4.90 18.81 -7.29
N GLU A 173 -3.67 18.33 -7.26
CA GLU A 173 -3.15 17.49 -8.34
C GLU A 173 -4.02 16.24 -8.45
N GLN A 174 -4.45 15.92 -9.67
CA GLN A 174 -5.30 14.75 -9.91
C GLN A 174 -4.61 13.86 -10.96
N PRO A 175 -4.17 12.64 -10.59
CA PRO A 175 -3.55 11.68 -11.52
C PRO A 175 -4.56 11.08 -12.52
N GLY A 176 -5.70 11.71 -12.74
CA GLY A 176 -6.76 11.24 -13.62
C GLY A 176 -6.50 11.59 -15.08
N PHE A 177 -7.28 10.97 -15.96
CA PHE A 177 -7.28 11.28 -17.39
C PHE A 177 -8.70 11.53 -17.89
N SER A 178 -8.84 12.18 -19.04
CA SER A 178 -10.11 12.35 -19.74
C SER A 178 -10.01 11.79 -21.15
N VAL A 179 -11.10 11.21 -21.65
CA VAL A 179 -11.17 10.68 -23.02
C VAL A 179 -11.47 11.84 -23.97
N THR A 180 -10.67 12.00 -25.01
CA THR A 180 -10.75 13.12 -25.96
C THR A 180 -11.79 12.90 -27.06
N SER A 181 -12.22 11.66 -27.30
CA SER A 181 -13.30 11.35 -28.25
C SER A 181 -14.67 11.37 -27.57
N GLY A 182 -15.57 12.26 -28.00
CA GLY A 182 -16.95 12.36 -27.51
C GLY A 182 -17.17 13.48 -26.49
N ALA A 183 -18.25 13.39 -25.69
CA ALA A 183 -18.41 14.28 -24.53
C ALA A 183 -17.24 13.99 -23.57
N ALA A 184 -16.47 15.01 -23.21
CA ALA A 184 -15.30 14.83 -22.34
C ALA A 184 -15.73 14.24 -20.98
N VAL A 185 -15.52 12.94 -20.79
CA VAL A 185 -15.74 12.26 -19.52
C VAL A 185 -14.40 12.16 -18.80
N SER A 186 -14.27 12.90 -17.70
CA SER A 186 -13.12 12.78 -16.79
C SER A 186 -13.23 11.47 -16.01
N ARG A 187 -12.13 10.72 -15.99
CA ARG A 187 -11.99 9.49 -15.21
C ARG A 187 -11.07 9.77 -14.04
N ALA A 188 -11.64 9.66 -12.84
CA ALA A 188 -10.84 9.70 -11.63
C ALA A 188 -10.00 8.43 -11.54
N VAL A 189 -8.73 8.61 -11.22
CA VAL A 189 -7.80 7.54 -10.88
C VAL A 189 -7.43 7.77 -9.43
N HIS A 190 -7.61 6.75 -8.60
CA HIS A 190 -7.09 6.77 -7.24
C HIS A 190 -5.65 6.27 -7.31
N TRP A 191 -4.74 7.01 -6.68
CA TRP A 191 -3.33 6.65 -6.60
C TRP A 191 -2.97 6.25 -5.18
N LEU A 192 -2.52 5.02 -4.97
CA LEU A 192 -2.21 4.50 -3.65
C LEU A 192 -1.05 3.51 -3.73
N HIS A 193 -0.05 3.66 -2.88
CA HIS A 193 1.07 2.72 -2.74
C HIS A 193 1.73 2.35 -4.09
N GLY A 194 1.91 3.35 -4.96
CA GLY A 194 2.53 3.17 -6.27
C GLY A 194 1.68 2.46 -7.34
N ARG A 195 0.38 2.28 -7.13
CA ARG A 195 -0.54 1.73 -8.12
C ARG A 195 -1.60 2.74 -8.58
N ALA A 196 -2.03 2.58 -9.82
CA ALA A 196 -3.19 3.28 -10.35
C ALA A 196 -4.44 2.42 -10.19
N ILE A 197 -5.51 3.01 -9.64
CA ILE A 197 -6.77 2.33 -9.37
C ILE A 197 -7.87 3.04 -10.15
N LEU A 198 -8.60 2.27 -10.96
CA LEU A 198 -9.71 2.73 -11.78
C LEU A 198 -10.98 1.95 -11.43
N ALA A 199 -12.15 2.52 -11.72
CA ALA A 199 -13.39 1.74 -11.65
C ALA A 199 -13.39 0.61 -12.70
N ASN A 200 -13.86 -0.57 -12.32
CA ASN A 200 -14.06 -1.70 -13.22
C ASN A 200 -15.32 -1.48 -14.07
N ALA A 201 -15.14 -0.74 -15.15
CA ALA A 201 -16.17 -0.46 -16.13
C ALA A 201 -15.68 -0.87 -17.54
N PRO A 202 -16.57 -1.34 -18.43
CA PRO A 202 -16.17 -1.85 -19.76
C PRO A 202 -15.33 -0.86 -20.59
N ASP A 203 -15.60 0.44 -20.45
CA ASP A 203 -14.88 1.51 -21.13
C ASP A 203 -13.47 1.75 -20.59
N ASN A 204 -13.21 1.45 -19.31
CA ASN A 204 -11.90 1.60 -18.70
C ASN A 204 -10.94 0.45 -19.05
N TRP A 205 -11.43 -0.74 -19.40
CA TRP A 205 -10.58 -1.92 -19.66
C TRP A 205 -9.56 -1.69 -20.79
N THR A 206 -10.01 -1.15 -21.92
CA THR A 206 -9.13 -0.94 -23.08
C THR A 206 -8.04 0.09 -22.77
N VAL A 207 -8.43 1.19 -22.11
CA VAL A 207 -7.49 2.24 -21.70
C VAL A 207 -6.51 1.72 -20.65
N ALA A 208 -7.00 1.00 -19.64
CA ALA A 208 -6.16 0.44 -18.58
C ALA A 208 -5.15 -0.58 -19.12
N ALA A 209 -5.56 -1.44 -20.07
CA ALA A 209 -4.65 -2.38 -20.72
C ALA A 209 -3.55 -1.67 -21.52
N THR A 210 -3.91 -0.62 -22.25
CA THR A 210 -2.96 0.19 -23.03
C THR A 210 -1.95 0.92 -22.11
N LEU A 211 -2.44 1.49 -21.01
CA LEU A 211 -1.59 2.16 -20.02
C LEU A 211 -0.66 1.16 -19.32
N ALA A 212 -1.16 -0.02 -18.95
CA ALA A 212 -0.35 -1.07 -18.36
C ALA A 212 0.80 -1.51 -19.29
N GLU A 213 0.53 -1.67 -20.59
CA GLU A 213 1.58 -1.99 -21.58
C GLU A 213 2.66 -0.90 -21.65
N LYS A 214 2.27 0.38 -21.75
CA LYS A 214 3.20 1.51 -21.81
C LYS A 214 4.05 1.65 -20.54
N LEU A 215 3.48 1.30 -19.39
CA LEU A 215 4.14 1.35 -18.08
C LEU A 215 4.95 0.08 -17.78
N ASN A 216 5.01 -0.89 -18.71
CA ASN A 216 5.59 -2.22 -18.49
C ASN A 216 5.08 -2.84 -17.17
N SER A 217 3.76 -2.80 -17.02
CA SER A 217 3.03 -3.13 -15.79
C SER A 217 1.94 -4.18 -16.06
N HIS A 218 1.31 -4.66 -15.00
CA HIS A 218 0.22 -5.61 -15.02
C HIS A 218 -1.12 -4.91 -14.81
N LEU A 219 -2.16 -5.40 -15.50
CA LEU A 219 -3.55 -5.06 -15.24
C LEU A 219 -4.18 -6.19 -14.42
N ILE A 220 -4.68 -5.86 -13.24
CA ILE A 220 -5.34 -6.80 -12.31
C ILE A 220 -6.80 -6.35 -12.14
N GLY A 221 -7.74 -7.28 -12.25
CA GLY A 221 -9.17 -7.05 -12.08
C GLY A 221 -9.99 -8.22 -12.62
N SER A 222 -11.22 -8.38 -12.14
CA SER A 222 -12.14 -9.41 -12.63
C SER A 222 -12.95 -8.86 -13.81
N ILE A 223 -13.03 -9.59 -14.93
CA ILE A 223 -13.95 -9.23 -16.00
C ILE A 223 -15.35 -9.60 -15.49
N ASN A 224 -16.13 -8.63 -15.04
CA ASN A 224 -17.57 -8.80 -14.84
C ASN A 224 -18.18 -9.11 -16.21
N ARG A 225 -18.41 -10.39 -16.49
CA ARG A 225 -19.09 -10.88 -17.70
C ARG A 225 -20.59 -10.83 -17.53
#